data_AF-A0A9W8IF44-F1
#
_entry.id   AF-A0A9W8IF44-F1
#
_cell.length_a   1.000
_cell.length_b   1.000
_cell.length_c   1.000
_cell.angle_alpha   90.00
_cell.angle_beta   90.00
_cell.angle_gamma   90.00
#
_symmetry.space_group_name_H-M   'P 1'
#
loop_
_entity.id
_entity.type
_entity.pdbx_description
1 polymer ?
#
loop_
_entity_poly.entity_id
_entity_poly.type
_entity_poly.pdbx_seq_one_letter_code
_entity_poly.pdbx_strand_id
1 'polypeptide(L)'
;MRDNVQGIEIKSTFIEVPAVQFTGRTLNKDTQGVSLVYYFGLEGNGALSTSVKDDVAMVRGGTPDLGKFRIRIAPYPIIPKDVHNIGRIHSRKISGVGLKVPKTDVWKAKDAFQDVLLASVQTREFDTRFESSFNLRKKGFSNAQIEMVLNALSSLIGGIGYFHSSGLVSSNPKPEYGHEDSSEAKLGEPYSLFATTSSRPFFSRGSLWDEGFHQLVLRQWDSDLSLEIIRSWFNTMDGNGWRTSRFWATRLAAKPEE
;
A
#
# COMPACT_ATOMS: atom_id res chain seq x y z
N MET A 1 -5.92 11.08 1.68
CA MET A 1 -4.93 10.76 2.73
C MET A 1 -4.26 12.04 3.17
N ARG A 2 -4.31 12.33 4.47
CA ARG A 2 -3.61 13.48 5.06
C ARG A 2 -2.56 12.93 6.00
N ASP A 3 -1.29 13.23 5.72
CA ASP A 3 -0.16 12.82 6.55
C ASP A 3 0.41 14.08 7.21
N ASN A 4 0.02 14.28 8.46
CA ASN A 4 0.46 15.45 9.24
C ASN A 4 1.95 15.36 9.60
N VAL A 5 2.56 14.18 9.54
CA VAL A 5 3.94 13.96 9.95
C VAL A 5 4.92 14.25 8.83
N GLN A 6 4.61 13.79 7.62
CA GLN A 6 5.33 14.19 6.40
C GLN A 6 4.91 15.60 5.93
N GLY A 7 3.88 16.18 6.55
CA GLY A 7 3.35 17.49 6.21
C GLY A 7 2.82 17.52 4.78
N ILE A 8 2.09 16.48 4.35
CA ILE A 8 1.52 16.35 3.01
C ILE A 8 0.04 15.92 3.06
N GLU A 9 -0.71 16.34 2.05
CA GLU A 9 -2.06 15.86 1.80
C GLU A 9 -2.17 15.39 0.34
N ILE A 10 -2.58 14.13 0.16
CA ILE A 10 -2.82 13.51 -1.14
C ILE A 10 -4.32 13.22 -1.27
N LYS A 11 -4.95 13.72 -2.32
CA LYS A 11 -6.33 13.39 -2.69
C LYS A 11 -6.35 12.59 -3.98
N SER A 12 -7.19 11.56 -4.03
CA SER A 12 -7.54 10.86 -5.25
C SER A 12 -9.00 11.19 -5.60
N THR A 13 -9.30 11.36 -6.87
CA THR A 13 -10.66 11.63 -7.37
C THR A 13 -10.89 10.86 -8.65
N PHE A 14 -11.99 10.12 -8.73
CA PHE A 14 -12.44 9.48 -9.96
C PHE A 14 -13.21 10.53 -10.76
N ILE A 15 -12.70 10.89 -11.94
CA ILE A 15 -13.32 11.95 -12.77
C ILE A 15 -14.35 11.31 -13.70
N GLU A 16 -13.96 10.27 -14.43
CA GLU A 16 -14.79 9.47 -15.34
C GLU A 16 -14.21 8.06 -15.39
N VAL A 17 -14.98 7.00 -15.65
CA VAL A 17 -14.39 5.67 -15.88
C VAL A 17 -13.81 5.65 -17.30
N PRO A 18 -12.48 5.43 -17.51
CA PRO A 18 -11.45 4.96 -16.58
C PRO A 18 -10.31 5.98 -16.34
N ALA A 19 -10.56 7.01 -15.52
CA ALA A 19 -9.62 8.09 -15.20
C ALA A 19 -9.62 8.39 -13.69
N VAL A 20 -8.42 8.37 -13.11
CA VAL A 20 -8.17 8.72 -11.70
C VAL A 20 -7.22 9.91 -11.66
N GLN A 21 -7.63 10.94 -10.94
CA GLN A 21 -6.82 12.11 -10.66
C GLN A 21 -6.18 11.97 -9.28
N PHE A 22 -4.89 12.30 -9.19
CA PHE A 22 -4.18 12.42 -7.92
C PHE A 22 -3.68 13.86 -7.77
N THR A 23 -3.93 14.47 -6.62
CA THR A 23 -3.43 15.80 -6.27
C THR A 23 -2.71 15.75 -4.94
N GLY A 24 -1.48 16.26 -4.87
CA GLY A 24 -0.70 16.38 -3.64
C GLY A 24 -0.46 17.85 -3.29
N ARG A 25 -0.53 18.21 -2.01
CA ARG A 25 -0.07 19.51 -1.50
C ARG A 25 0.72 19.34 -0.21
N THR A 26 1.64 20.25 0.06
CA THR A 26 2.31 20.34 1.35
C THR A 26 1.43 21.11 2.35
N LEU A 27 1.51 20.71 3.62
CA LEU A 27 0.80 21.31 4.75
C LEU A 27 1.68 22.30 5.52
N ASN A 28 3.00 22.12 5.44
CA ASN A 28 4.00 22.96 6.10
C ASN A 28 4.73 23.83 5.09
N LYS A 29 5.20 25.00 5.52
CA LYS A 29 5.96 25.93 4.66
C LYS A 29 7.40 25.45 4.38
N ASP A 30 7.91 24.55 5.21
CA ASP A 30 9.29 24.07 5.15
C ASP A 30 9.45 22.80 4.28
N THR A 31 8.35 22.11 3.97
CA THR A 31 8.35 20.95 3.06
C THR A 31 8.14 21.39 1.63
N GLN A 32 9.03 20.97 0.73
CA GLN A 32 8.98 21.33 -0.68
C GLN A 32 8.44 20.20 -1.56
N GLY A 33 7.17 20.35 -1.94
CA GLY A 33 6.53 19.53 -2.97
C GLY A 33 6.15 18.10 -2.56
N VAL A 34 5.44 17.42 -3.44
CA VAL A 34 5.05 16.02 -3.30
C VAL A 34 5.44 15.30 -4.59
N SER A 35 6.20 14.21 -4.47
CA SER A 35 6.53 13.35 -5.62
C SER A 35 5.57 12.16 -5.67
N LEU A 36 4.92 11.96 -6.81
CA LEU A 36 4.04 10.83 -7.04
C LEU A 36 4.76 9.81 -7.92
N VAL A 37 4.84 8.58 -7.43
CA VAL A 37 5.45 7.46 -8.14
C VAL A 37 4.35 6.50 -8.59
N TYR A 38 4.32 6.22 -9.88
CA TYR A 38 3.42 5.22 -10.48
C TYR A 38 4.25 4.04 -10.97
N TYR A 39 3.86 2.81 -10.61
CA TYR A 39 4.46 1.60 -11.14
C TYR A 39 3.39 0.71 -11.76
N PHE A 40 3.74 0.03 -12.85
CA PHE A 40 2.87 -0.92 -13.52
C PHE A 40 3.62 -2.22 -13.71
N GLY A 41 3.06 -3.30 -13.18
CA GLY A 41 3.51 -4.66 -13.40
C GLY A 41 2.50 -5.39 -14.28
N LEU A 42 2.99 -6.29 -15.13
CA LEU A 42 2.15 -7.23 -15.86
C LEU A 42 2.69 -8.63 -15.60
N GLU A 43 1.81 -9.49 -15.08
CA GLU A 43 2.10 -10.88 -14.82
C GLU A 43 1.49 -11.76 -15.91
N GLY A 44 2.16 -12.86 -16.26
CA GLY A 44 1.69 -13.81 -17.28
C GLY A 44 2.17 -13.52 -18.70
N ASN A 45 1.33 -13.84 -19.69
CA ASN A 45 1.64 -13.66 -21.11
C ASN A 45 1.14 -12.28 -21.56
N GLY A 46 2.08 -11.39 -21.85
CA GLY A 46 1.80 -10.05 -22.34
C GLY A 46 3.06 -9.22 -22.42
N ALA A 47 2.92 -7.99 -22.87
CA ALA A 47 4.02 -7.04 -22.95
C ALA A 47 3.59 -5.67 -22.46
N LEU A 48 4.50 -4.97 -21.81
CA LEU A 48 4.38 -3.56 -21.46
C LEU A 48 5.50 -2.79 -22.16
N SER A 49 5.15 -1.58 -22.61
CA SER A 49 6.12 -0.61 -23.12
C SER A 49 5.78 0.75 -22.55
N THR A 50 6.81 1.50 -22.16
CA THR A 50 6.68 2.84 -21.59
C THR A 50 7.37 3.83 -22.48
N SER A 51 6.71 4.96 -22.75
CA SER A 51 7.29 6.10 -23.45
C SER A 51 6.93 7.38 -22.71
N VAL A 52 7.89 8.28 -22.52
CA VAL A 52 7.66 9.60 -21.95
C VAL A 52 7.95 10.64 -23.01
N LYS A 53 6.99 11.53 -23.30
CA LYS A 53 7.14 12.63 -24.24
C LYS A 53 6.34 13.84 -23.74
N ASP A 54 6.97 15.02 -23.76
CA ASP A 54 6.33 16.29 -23.39
C ASP A 54 5.58 16.24 -22.04
N ASP A 55 6.24 15.71 -21.01
CA ASP A 55 5.68 15.51 -19.66
C ASP A 55 4.41 14.64 -19.61
N VAL A 56 4.22 13.78 -20.61
CA VAL A 56 3.19 12.75 -20.62
C VAL A 56 3.87 11.38 -20.67
N ALA A 57 3.65 10.57 -19.64
CA ALA A 57 4.02 9.16 -19.67
C ALA A 57 2.88 8.32 -20.24
N MET A 58 3.22 7.45 -21.18
CA MET A 58 2.30 6.53 -21.83
C MET A 58 2.81 5.11 -21.63
N VAL A 59 2.00 4.29 -20.97
CA VAL A 59 2.23 2.85 -20.84
C VAL A 59 1.28 2.16 -21.81
N ARG A 60 1.82 1.40 -22.76
CA ARG A 60 1.03 0.57 -23.68
C ARG A 60 1.25 -0.88 -23.33
N GLY A 61 0.17 -1.64 -23.26
CA GLY A 61 0.24 -3.06 -22.97
C GLY A 61 -0.77 -3.89 -23.71
N GLY A 62 -0.60 -5.20 -23.61
CA GLY A 62 -1.61 -6.15 -24.03
C GLY A 62 -1.49 -7.48 -23.30
N THR A 63 -2.64 -8.04 -22.96
CA THR A 63 -2.79 -9.41 -22.44
C THR A 63 -3.87 -10.15 -23.23
N PRO A 64 -3.88 -11.50 -23.22
CA PRO A 64 -4.97 -12.30 -23.77
C PRO A 64 -6.34 -11.90 -23.20
N ASP A 65 -6.41 -11.57 -21.91
CA ASP A 65 -7.68 -11.34 -21.21
C ASP A 65 -8.22 -9.90 -21.38
N LEU A 66 -7.33 -8.90 -21.44
CA LEU A 66 -7.71 -7.47 -21.50
C LEU A 66 -7.60 -6.88 -22.90
N GLY A 67 -7.08 -7.64 -23.87
CA GLY A 67 -6.73 -7.10 -25.19
C GLY A 67 -5.67 -6.01 -25.09
N LYS A 68 -5.65 -5.07 -26.06
CA LYS A 68 -4.70 -3.96 -26.08
C LYS A 68 -5.20 -2.81 -25.22
N PHE A 69 -4.36 -2.32 -24.32
CA PHE A 69 -4.69 -1.20 -23.44
C PHE A 69 -3.60 -0.13 -23.44
N ARG A 70 -3.98 1.06 -22.98
CA ARG A 70 -3.09 2.22 -22.84
C ARG A 70 -3.41 2.95 -21.54
N ILE A 71 -2.37 3.29 -20.79
CA ILE A 71 -2.45 4.10 -19.57
C ILE A 71 -1.69 5.38 -19.83
N ARG A 72 -2.36 6.52 -19.63
CA ARG A 72 -1.79 7.85 -19.83
C ARG A 72 -1.66 8.54 -18.48
N ILE A 73 -0.45 8.99 -18.16
CA ILE A 73 -0.15 9.82 -17.00
C ILE A 73 0.26 11.19 -17.53
N ALA A 74 -0.49 12.21 -17.16
CA ALA A 74 -0.25 13.58 -17.56
C ALA A 74 -0.46 14.51 -16.35
N PRO A 75 0.29 15.61 -16.26
CA PRO A 75 0.06 16.63 -15.25
C PRO A 75 -1.30 17.29 -15.45
N TYR A 76 -1.95 17.65 -14.35
CA TYR A 76 -3.25 18.33 -14.35
C TYR A 76 -3.37 19.22 -13.10
N PRO A 77 -3.68 20.52 -13.20
CA PRO A 77 -3.31 21.50 -14.23
C PRO A 77 -2.12 22.38 -13.80
N ILE A 78 -1.55 22.20 -12.60
CA ILE A 78 -0.50 23.10 -12.07
C ILE A 78 0.59 22.30 -11.36
N ILE A 79 1.77 22.18 -11.98
CA ILE A 79 3.00 21.85 -11.27
C ILE A 79 3.51 23.15 -10.62
N PRO A 80 3.76 23.21 -9.30
CA PRO A 80 4.24 24.43 -8.65
C PRO A 80 5.54 24.95 -9.28
N LYS A 81 5.62 26.27 -9.51
CA LYS A 81 6.74 26.92 -10.21
C LYS A 81 8.03 27.01 -9.39
N ASP A 82 7.99 26.68 -8.09
CA ASP A 82 9.08 26.90 -7.13
C ASP A 82 9.57 25.59 -6.46
N VAL A 83 9.56 24.47 -7.20
CA VAL A 83 10.16 23.21 -6.71
C VAL A 83 11.66 23.19 -7.06
N HIS A 84 12.51 22.98 -6.06
CA HIS A 84 13.96 22.79 -6.25
C HIS A 84 14.26 21.43 -6.91
N ASN A 85 15.33 21.37 -7.70
CA ASN A 85 15.83 20.09 -8.23
C ASN A 85 16.55 19.33 -7.12
N ILE A 86 16.34 18.01 -7.05
CA ILE A 86 17.07 17.13 -6.14
C ILE A 86 18.17 16.46 -6.95
N GLY A 87 19.41 16.94 -6.80
CA GLY A 87 20.56 16.43 -7.56
C GLY A 87 20.37 16.54 -9.08
N ARG A 88 20.43 15.43 -9.80
CA ARG A 88 20.21 15.36 -11.26
C ARG A 88 18.75 15.17 -11.67
N ILE A 89 17.85 14.96 -10.71
CA ILE A 89 16.43 14.70 -10.97
C ILE A 89 15.73 16.05 -11.16
N HIS A 90 15.24 16.27 -12.37
CA HIS A 90 14.45 17.46 -12.70
C HIS A 90 13.04 17.26 -12.13
N SER A 91 12.79 17.84 -10.96
CA SER A 91 11.54 17.70 -10.19
C SER A 91 10.29 18.25 -10.89
N ARG A 92 10.46 18.88 -12.06
CA ARG A 92 9.41 19.48 -12.89
C ARG A 92 8.98 18.63 -14.08
N LYS A 93 9.70 17.55 -14.41
CA LYS A 93 9.41 16.72 -15.57
C LYS A 93 8.97 15.33 -15.15
N ILE A 94 7.98 14.79 -15.85
CA ILE A 94 7.67 13.37 -15.69
C ILE A 94 8.90 12.59 -16.16
N SER A 95 9.43 11.75 -15.29
CA SER A 95 10.54 10.85 -15.58
C SER A 95 10.02 9.42 -15.48
N GLY A 96 10.41 8.58 -16.43
CA GLY A 96 10.00 7.19 -16.48
C GLY A 96 11.19 6.29 -16.74
N VAL A 97 11.21 5.15 -16.07
CA VAL A 97 12.20 4.09 -16.26
C VAL A 97 11.44 2.80 -16.56
N GLY A 98 11.90 2.06 -17.57
CA GLY A 98 11.45 0.69 -17.83
C GLY A 98 12.49 -0.28 -17.31
N LEU A 99 12.12 -1.14 -16.37
CA LEU A 99 12.98 -2.22 -15.88
C LEU A 99 12.44 -3.55 -16.39
N LYS A 100 13.32 -4.37 -16.95
CA LYS A 100 12.97 -5.76 -17.29
C LYS A 100 13.11 -6.59 -16.02
N VAL A 101 11.97 -6.92 -15.42
CA VAL A 101 11.92 -7.75 -14.21
C VAL A 101 11.61 -9.20 -14.61
N PRO A 102 12.32 -10.21 -14.09
CA PRO A 102 11.95 -11.61 -14.28
C PRO A 102 10.49 -11.86 -13.91
N LYS A 103 9.79 -12.75 -14.63
CA LYS A 103 8.37 -13.05 -14.37
C LYS A 103 8.11 -13.47 -12.91
N THR A 104 9.07 -14.14 -12.29
CA THR A 104 9.04 -14.61 -10.90
C THR A 104 9.21 -13.49 -9.87
N ASP A 105 9.66 -12.31 -10.28
CA ASP A 105 10.04 -11.19 -9.40
C ASP A 105 9.25 -9.91 -9.70
N VAL A 106 8.20 -9.96 -10.54
CA VAL A 106 7.34 -8.79 -10.83
C VAL A 106 6.77 -8.19 -9.53
N TRP A 107 6.50 -9.03 -8.53
CA TRP A 107 6.06 -8.61 -7.21
C TRP A 107 7.14 -7.85 -6.39
N LYS A 108 8.42 -8.03 -6.72
CA LYS A 108 9.56 -7.24 -6.19
C LYS A 108 9.83 -5.97 -6.99
N ALA A 109 9.00 -5.61 -7.98
CA ALA A 109 9.21 -4.39 -8.75
C ALA A 109 9.23 -3.15 -7.86
N LYS A 110 8.48 -3.15 -6.75
CA LYS A 110 8.56 -2.11 -5.72
C LYS A 110 9.93 -2.08 -5.06
N ASP A 111 10.47 -3.22 -4.66
CA ASP A 111 11.77 -3.30 -3.98
C ASP A 111 12.91 -2.92 -4.95
N ALA A 112 12.89 -3.40 -6.19
CA ALA A 112 13.86 -3.01 -7.22
C ALA A 112 13.79 -1.51 -7.57
N PHE A 113 12.58 -0.94 -7.61
CA PHE A 113 12.38 0.49 -7.81
C PHE A 113 12.81 1.30 -6.58
N GLN A 114 12.50 0.81 -5.38
CA GLN A 114 12.92 1.39 -4.11
C GLN A 114 14.43 1.34 -3.97
N ASP A 115 15.12 0.27 -4.34
CA ASP A 115 16.58 0.21 -4.30
C ASP A 115 17.20 1.27 -5.23
N VAL A 116 16.64 1.45 -6.44
CA VAL A 116 17.11 2.47 -7.40
C VAL A 116 16.79 3.91 -6.92
N LEU A 117 15.64 4.12 -6.28
CA LEU A 117 15.19 5.45 -5.85
C LEU A 117 15.76 5.83 -4.46
N LEU A 118 15.75 4.90 -3.50
CA LEU A 118 16.24 5.04 -2.12
C LEU A 118 17.76 4.98 -2.02
N ALA A 119 18.47 4.36 -2.97
CA ALA A 119 19.93 4.55 -3.07
C ALA A 119 20.31 6.04 -3.26
N SER A 120 19.36 6.88 -3.68
CA SER A 120 19.52 8.34 -3.77
C SER A 120 18.77 9.14 -2.69
N VAL A 121 17.94 8.49 -1.87
CA VAL A 121 17.10 9.14 -0.85
C VAL A 121 17.20 8.38 0.47
N GLN A 122 18.22 8.72 1.25
CA GLN A 122 18.21 8.47 2.69
C GLN A 122 17.31 9.56 3.31
N THR A 123 16.05 9.23 3.60
CA THR A 123 15.13 10.18 4.26
C THR A 123 15.57 10.38 5.69
N ARG A 124 16.43 11.39 5.94
CA ARG A 124 16.82 11.83 7.29
C ARG A 124 15.62 12.01 8.23
N GLU A 125 14.47 12.41 7.68
CA GLU A 125 13.21 12.55 8.42
C GLU A 125 12.68 11.22 8.97
N PHE A 126 12.77 10.13 8.21
CA PHE A 126 12.36 8.80 8.66
C PHE A 126 13.25 8.32 9.80
N ASP A 127 14.57 8.44 9.64
CA ASP A 127 15.55 8.06 10.68
C ASP A 127 15.39 8.91 11.94
N THR A 128 15.16 10.21 11.77
CA THR A 128 14.93 11.16 12.89
C THR A 128 13.64 10.80 13.62
N ARG A 129 12.56 10.53 12.89
CA ARG A 129 11.28 10.09 13.47
C ARG A 129 11.45 8.76 14.20
N PHE A 130 12.15 7.80 13.59
CA PHE A 130 12.42 6.49 14.18
C PHE A 130 13.14 6.59 15.51
N GLU A 131 14.21 7.37 15.57
CA GLU A 131 14.90 7.58 16.82
C GLU A 131 14.00 8.31 17.83
N SER A 132 13.21 9.30 17.41
CA SER A 132 12.30 10.02 18.31
C SER A 132 11.18 9.12 18.89
N SER A 133 10.66 8.18 18.10
CA SER A 133 9.57 7.28 18.49
C SER A 133 10.04 6.19 19.45
N PHE A 134 11.20 5.58 19.18
CA PHE A 134 11.65 4.39 19.91
C PHE A 134 12.80 4.66 20.90
N ASN A 135 13.57 5.74 20.70
CA ASN A 135 14.71 6.17 21.51
C ASN A 135 15.74 5.04 21.75
N LEU A 136 16.03 4.24 20.71
CA LEU A 136 16.83 3.03 20.83
C LEU A 136 18.31 3.34 21.08
N ARG A 137 18.87 4.40 20.48
CA ARG A 137 20.24 4.83 20.76
C ARG A 137 20.39 5.23 22.22
N LYS A 138 19.42 5.98 22.75
CA LYS A 138 19.39 6.39 24.16
C LYS A 138 19.28 5.21 25.13
N LYS A 139 18.62 4.13 24.70
CA LYS A 139 18.50 2.88 25.46
C LYS A 139 19.75 1.98 25.39
N GLY A 140 20.78 2.38 24.63
CA GLY A 140 22.05 1.66 24.55
C GLY A 140 22.06 0.47 23.58
N PHE A 141 21.10 0.39 22.64
CA PHE A 141 21.11 -0.64 21.61
C PHE A 141 22.22 -0.41 20.58
N SER A 142 22.78 -1.49 20.03
CA SER A 142 23.82 -1.41 19.00
C SER A 142 23.24 -0.96 17.65
N ASN A 143 24.10 -0.42 16.78
CA ASN A 143 23.67 -0.01 15.43
C ASN A 143 23.03 -1.17 14.63
N ALA A 144 23.55 -2.39 14.76
CA ALA A 144 22.98 -3.57 14.10
C ALA A 144 21.57 -3.91 14.63
N GLN A 145 21.34 -3.78 15.94
CA GLN A 145 20.01 -3.98 16.53
C GLN A 145 19.03 -2.90 16.07
N ILE A 146 19.49 -1.65 16.01
CA ILE A 146 18.70 -0.51 15.52
C ILE A 146 18.27 -0.73 14.06
N GLU A 147 19.21 -1.12 13.21
CA GLU A 147 18.96 -1.42 11.79
C GLU A 147 17.97 -2.58 11.62
N MET A 148 18.11 -3.64 12.42
CA MET A 148 17.15 -4.75 12.43
C MET A 148 15.73 -4.29 12.75
N VAL A 149 15.56 -3.43 13.76
CA VAL A 149 14.23 -2.90 14.15
C VAL A 149 13.69 -1.94 13.09
N LEU A 150 14.54 -1.13 12.48
CA LEU A 150 14.17 -0.24 11.39
C LEU A 150 13.65 -1.01 10.18
N ASN A 151 14.32 -2.11 9.81
CA ASN A 151 13.89 -3.00 8.74
C ASN A 151 12.58 -3.72 9.06
N ALA A 152 12.40 -4.17 10.31
CA ALA A 152 11.16 -4.81 10.76
C ALA A 152 9.97 -3.84 10.70
N LEU A 153 10.14 -2.61 11.19
CA LEU A 153 9.11 -1.57 11.12
C LEU A 153 8.78 -1.19 9.67
N SER A 154 9.80 -1.01 8.83
CA SER A 154 9.61 -0.70 7.40
C SER A 154 8.85 -1.81 6.68
N SER A 155 9.15 -3.06 7.02
CA SER A 155 8.44 -4.23 6.51
C SER A 155 6.97 -4.24 6.94
N LEU A 156 6.70 -3.97 8.22
CA LEU A 156 5.34 -3.85 8.78
C LEU A 156 4.53 -2.75 8.10
N ILE A 157 5.07 -1.52 8.05
CA ILE A 157 4.39 -0.36 7.45
C ILE A 157 4.09 -0.62 5.98
N GLY A 158 5.06 -1.12 5.21
CA GLY A 158 4.80 -1.38 3.81
C GLY A 158 3.88 -2.59 3.56
N GLY A 159 3.57 -3.38 4.60
CA GLY A 159 2.55 -4.43 4.58
C GLY A 159 1.15 -3.91 4.83
N ILE A 160 0.97 -2.61 5.07
CA ILE A 160 -0.34 -1.99 5.10
C ILE A 160 -0.92 -1.99 3.68
N GLY A 161 -2.16 -2.47 3.57
CA GLY A 161 -2.88 -2.60 2.31
C GLY A 161 -4.32 -2.12 2.42
N TYR A 162 -4.90 -1.85 1.26
CA TYR A 162 -6.34 -1.63 1.10
C TYR A 162 -6.93 -2.80 0.32
N PHE A 163 -7.94 -3.42 0.90
CA PHE A 163 -8.62 -4.60 0.40
C PHE A 163 -10.07 -4.26 0.13
N HIS A 164 -10.62 -4.76 -0.97
CA HIS A 164 -12.04 -4.63 -1.28
C HIS A 164 -12.52 -5.97 -1.82
N SER A 165 -13.47 -6.59 -1.12
CA SER A 165 -13.93 -7.94 -1.46
C SER A 165 -15.27 -8.23 -0.78
N SER A 166 -15.95 -9.26 -1.29
CA SER A 166 -17.10 -9.88 -0.63
C SER A 166 -16.66 -11.17 0.05
N GLY A 167 -16.84 -11.25 1.36
CA GLY A 167 -16.57 -12.46 2.15
C GLY A 167 -17.67 -13.50 2.00
N LEU A 168 -17.32 -14.78 2.17
CA LEU A 168 -18.33 -15.82 2.39
C LEU A 168 -18.76 -15.78 3.86
N VAL A 169 -20.05 -15.59 4.09
CA VAL A 169 -20.68 -15.51 5.41
C VAL A 169 -21.75 -16.58 5.49
N SER A 170 -21.72 -17.37 6.56
CA SER A 170 -22.79 -18.31 6.90
C SER A 170 -23.61 -17.70 8.03
N SER A 171 -24.94 -17.70 7.90
CA SER A 171 -25.87 -17.22 8.94
C SER A 171 -25.86 -18.11 10.19
N ASN A 172 -25.50 -19.38 10.04
CA ASN A 172 -25.31 -20.35 11.11
C ASN A 172 -23.98 -21.09 10.90
N PRO A 173 -22.84 -20.48 11.26
CA PRO A 173 -21.54 -21.13 11.16
C PRO A 173 -21.48 -22.33 12.11
N LYS A 174 -20.84 -23.42 11.70
CA LYS A 174 -20.73 -24.63 12.52
C LYS A 174 -20.09 -24.26 13.87
N PRO A 175 -20.70 -24.58 15.03
CA PRO A 175 -20.06 -24.32 16.31
C PRO A 175 -18.77 -25.12 16.41
N GLU A 176 -17.70 -24.52 16.95
CA GLU A 176 -16.38 -25.17 17.12
C GLU A 176 -16.46 -26.46 17.95
N TYR A 177 -17.47 -26.56 18.81
CA TYR A 177 -17.77 -27.73 19.66
C TYR A 177 -19.24 -28.16 19.56
N GLY A 178 -19.81 -28.19 18.35
CA GLY A 178 -21.21 -28.57 18.12
C GLY A 178 -21.41 -29.62 17.04
N HIS A 179 -22.48 -30.40 17.18
CA HIS A 179 -22.92 -31.40 16.19
C HIS A 179 -23.94 -30.85 15.18
N GLU A 180 -24.25 -29.55 15.23
CA GLU A 180 -25.22 -28.94 14.33
C GLU A 180 -24.67 -28.76 12.91
N ASP A 181 -25.54 -28.93 11.92
CA ASP A 181 -25.21 -28.68 10.52
C ASP A 181 -25.14 -27.17 10.27
N SER A 182 -24.04 -26.73 9.65
CA SER A 182 -23.86 -25.33 9.27
C SER A 182 -24.75 -24.98 8.08
N SER A 183 -25.32 -23.77 8.08
CA SER A 183 -25.97 -23.25 6.87
C SER A 183 -24.95 -23.03 5.75
N GLU A 184 -25.38 -23.15 4.50
CA GLU A 184 -24.54 -22.83 3.33
C GLU A 184 -23.97 -21.41 3.44
N ALA A 185 -22.67 -21.27 3.16
CA ALA A 185 -22.01 -19.98 3.13
C ALA A 185 -22.44 -19.21 1.88
N LYS A 186 -22.97 -18.00 2.07
CA LYS A 186 -23.36 -17.10 0.99
C LYS A 186 -22.38 -15.95 0.87
N LEU A 187 -22.28 -15.39 -0.32
CA LEU A 187 -21.50 -14.17 -0.52
C LEU A 187 -22.20 -13.02 0.20
N GLY A 188 -21.50 -12.36 1.11
CA GLY A 188 -21.98 -11.15 1.77
C GLY A 188 -21.83 -9.91 0.90
N GLU A 189 -22.34 -8.78 1.39
CA GLU A 189 -22.12 -7.49 0.76
C GLU A 189 -20.62 -7.17 0.68
N PRO A 190 -20.15 -6.55 -0.42
CA PRO A 190 -18.77 -6.10 -0.53
C PRO A 190 -18.48 -5.04 0.54
N TYR A 191 -17.30 -5.13 1.15
CA TYR A 191 -16.82 -4.08 2.04
C TYR A 191 -15.31 -3.87 1.80
N SER A 192 -14.80 -2.79 2.36
CA SER A 192 -13.39 -2.42 2.25
C SER A 192 -12.68 -2.50 3.58
N LEU A 193 -11.42 -2.93 3.55
CA LEU A 193 -10.57 -3.00 4.73
C LEU A 193 -9.22 -2.36 4.44
N PHE A 194 -8.85 -1.39 5.26
CA PHE A 194 -7.50 -0.85 5.39
C PHE A 194 -6.84 -1.49 6.61
N ALA A 195 -5.83 -2.34 6.37
CA ALA A 195 -5.26 -3.20 7.41
C ALA A 195 -3.80 -3.52 7.15
N THR A 196 -3.11 -3.98 8.19
CA THR A 196 -1.78 -4.58 8.04
C THR A 196 -1.91 -6.04 7.57
N THR A 197 -0.87 -6.54 6.90
CA THR A 197 -0.74 -7.95 6.55
C THR A 197 0.32 -8.62 7.40
N SER A 198 0.05 -9.82 7.93
CA SER A 198 1.05 -10.61 8.68
C SER A 198 2.24 -11.05 7.83
N SER A 199 2.04 -11.24 6.52
CA SER A 199 3.13 -11.58 5.60
C SER A 199 2.74 -11.24 4.16
N ARG A 200 3.46 -10.34 3.50
CA ARG A 200 3.17 -9.99 2.10
C ARG A 200 3.20 -11.20 1.13
N PRO A 201 4.18 -12.13 1.20
CA PRO A 201 4.24 -13.25 0.25
C PRO A 201 3.28 -14.41 0.57
N PHE A 202 2.93 -14.65 1.83
CA PHE A 202 2.16 -15.85 2.22
C PHE A 202 0.77 -15.53 2.77
N PHE A 203 0.60 -14.34 3.35
CA PHE A 203 -0.62 -13.90 4.02
C PHE A 203 -0.88 -12.43 3.75
N SER A 204 -1.04 -12.07 2.47
CA SER A 204 -1.43 -10.72 2.01
C SER A 204 -2.91 -10.44 2.34
N ARG A 205 -3.27 -10.66 3.60
CA ARG A 205 -4.62 -10.61 4.14
C ARG A 205 -4.61 -9.92 5.49
N GLY A 206 -5.69 -9.21 5.79
CA GLY A 206 -5.97 -8.77 7.16
C GLY A 206 -6.24 -9.99 8.03
N SER A 207 -5.59 -10.08 9.18
CA SER A 207 -5.93 -11.05 10.22
C SER A 207 -6.26 -10.27 11.47
N LEU A 208 -7.46 -10.46 11.99
CA LEU A 208 -7.94 -9.63 13.09
C LEU A 208 -7.08 -9.79 14.35
N TRP A 209 -6.70 -11.03 14.64
CA TRP A 209 -5.88 -11.34 15.81
C TRP A 209 -4.49 -10.72 15.68
N ASP A 210 -3.82 -10.95 14.55
CA ASP A 210 -2.50 -10.40 14.26
C ASP A 210 -2.48 -8.87 14.27
N GLU A 211 -3.56 -8.23 13.76
CA GLU A 211 -3.69 -6.78 13.75
C GLU A 211 -3.50 -6.20 15.15
N GLY A 212 -4.05 -6.84 16.19
CA GLY A 212 -3.85 -6.41 17.57
C GLY A 212 -2.38 -6.26 17.95
N PHE A 213 -1.53 -7.20 17.54
CA PHE A 213 -0.08 -7.14 17.79
C PHE A 213 0.62 -6.10 16.92
N HIS A 214 0.24 -5.98 15.65
CA HIS A 214 0.79 -4.98 14.74
C HIS A 214 0.53 -3.56 15.26
N GLN A 215 -0.65 -3.32 15.85
CA GLN A 215 -1.02 -2.02 16.41
C GLN A 215 -0.20 -1.63 17.65
N LEU A 216 0.32 -2.59 18.42
CA LEU A 216 1.21 -2.28 19.55
C LEU A 216 2.50 -1.58 19.08
N VAL A 217 3.01 -1.97 17.91
CA VAL A 217 4.21 -1.37 17.31
C VAL A 217 3.83 -0.11 16.52
N LEU A 218 2.81 -0.19 15.67
CA LEU A 218 2.39 0.93 14.82
C LEU A 218 1.96 2.15 15.63
N ARG A 219 1.23 1.97 16.74
CA ARG A 219 0.81 3.08 17.60
C ARG A 219 1.99 3.90 18.14
N GLN A 220 3.12 3.24 18.44
CA GLN A 220 4.32 3.92 18.93
C GLN A 220 4.99 4.76 17.85
N TRP A 221 4.85 4.36 16.59
CA TRP A 221 5.37 5.06 15.42
C TRP A 221 4.42 6.15 14.90
N ASP A 222 3.13 5.82 14.73
CA ASP A 222 2.09 6.66 14.14
C ASP A 222 0.71 6.31 14.75
N SER A 223 0.25 7.14 15.68
CA SER A 223 -1.03 6.94 16.36
C SER A 223 -2.23 7.17 15.44
N ASP A 224 -2.13 8.09 14.49
CA ASP A 224 -3.23 8.44 13.59
C ASP A 224 -3.46 7.30 12.59
N LEU A 225 -2.38 6.80 11.99
CA LEU A 225 -2.41 5.63 11.11
C LEU A 225 -2.96 4.39 11.83
N SER A 226 -2.53 4.17 13.08
CA SER A 226 -3.05 3.09 13.92
C SER A 226 -4.57 3.19 14.11
N LEU A 227 -5.07 4.39 14.38
CA LEU A 227 -6.50 4.64 14.57
C LEU A 227 -7.29 4.48 13.27
N GLU A 228 -6.74 4.87 12.13
CA GLU A 228 -7.37 4.65 10.81
C GLU A 228 -7.55 3.15 10.51
N ILE A 229 -6.53 2.33 10.79
CA ILE A 229 -6.60 0.87 10.61
C ILE A 229 -7.64 0.26 11.55
N ILE A 230 -7.62 0.63 12.83
CA ILE A 230 -8.60 0.15 13.82
C ILE A 230 -10.02 0.52 13.38
N ARG A 231 -10.26 1.77 12.97
CA ARG A 231 -11.55 2.22 12.45
C ARG A 231 -11.98 1.40 11.24
N SER A 232 -11.08 1.13 10.30
CA SER A 232 -11.42 0.32 9.14
C SER A 232 -11.86 -1.09 9.52
N TRP A 233 -11.25 -1.69 10.55
CA TRP A 233 -11.68 -2.97 11.09
C TRP A 233 -13.05 -2.89 11.77
N PHE A 234 -13.37 -1.82 12.49
CA PHE A 234 -14.70 -1.64 13.09
C PHE A 234 -15.79 -1.44 12.04
N ASN A 235 -15.46 -0.78 10.93
CA ASN A 235 -16.40 -0.57 9.82
C ASN A 235 -16.78 -1.87 9.07
N THR A 236 -16.12 -3.00 9.34
CA THR A 236 -16.52 -4.30 8.80
C THR A 236 -17.46 -5.08 9.72
N MET A 237 -17.84 -4.54 10.88
CA MET A 237 -18.82 -5.16 11.76
C MET A 237 -20.25 -5.01 11.22
N ASP A 238 -21.02 -6.08 11.32
CA ASP A 238 -22.46 -6.04 11.03
C ASP A 238 -23.27 -5.45 12.20
N GLY A 239 -24.59 -5.35 12.04
CA GLY A 239 -25.49 -4.80 13.06
C GLY A 239 -25.53 -5.58 14.38
N ASN A 240 -24.98 -6.80 14.42
CA ASN A 240 -24.89 -7.64 15.61
C ASN A 240 -23.48 -7.56 16.25
N GLY A 241 -22.58 -6.73 15.71
CA GLY A 241 -21.20 -6.61 16.16
C GLY A 241 -20.29 -7.76 15.70
N TRP A 242 -20.76 -8.63 14.80
CA TRP A 242 -19.97 -9.72 14.25
C TRP A 242 -19.15 -9.26 13.05
N ARG A 243 -17.95 -9.82 12.90
CA ARG A 243 -17.11 -9.65 11.71
C ARG A 243 -16.24 -10.88 11.43
N THR A 244 -15.80 -11.01 10.18
CA THR A 244 -14.86 -12.04 9.79
C THR A 244 -13.48 -11.81 10.41
N SER A 245 -12.82 -12.88 10.86
CA SER A 245 -11.47 -12.82 11.44
C SER A 245 -10.35 -12.78 10.40
N ARG A 246 -10.63 -13.06 9.13
CA ARG A 246 -9.61 -13.23 8.07
C ARG A 246 -10.05 -12.62 6.74
N PHE A 247 -9.14 -11.86 6.13
CA PHE A 247 -9.46 -10.94 5.04
C PHE A 247 -8.66 -11.13 3.76
N TRP A 248 -9.17 -11.87 2.79
CA TRP A 248 -8.44 -12.12 1.55
C TRP A 248 -8.54 -10.95 0.54
N ALA A 249 -7.38 -10.51 0.04
CA ALA A 249 -7.25 -9.49 -1.00
C ALA A 249 -7.79 -9.94 -2.37
N THR A 250 -7.77 -11.26 -2.62
CA THR A 250 -8.20 -11.89 -3.87
C THR A 250 -8.89 -13.21 -3.55
N ARG A 251 -9.99 -13.50 -4.26
CA ARG A 251 -10.76 -14.73 -4.12
C ARG A 251 -9.87 -15.95 -4.42
N LEU A 252 -9.83 -16.89 -3.47
CA LEU A 252 -9.58 -18.34 -3.69
C LEU A 252 -8.41 -18.72 -4.62
N ALA A 253 -7.18 -18.28 -4.36
CA ALA A 253 -5.99 -18.89 -4.97
C ALA A 253 -5.25 -19.88 -4.06
N ALA A 254 -5.67 -20.06 -2.80
CA ALA A 254 -4.85 -20.79 -1.82
C ALA A 254 -5.63 -21.64 -0.81
N LYS A 255 -6.77 -22.23 -1.19
CA LYS A 255 -7.29 -23.39 -0.48
C LYS A 255 -7.71 -24.48 -1.47
N PRO A 256 -7.08 -25.67 -1.43
CA PRO A 256 -7.78 -26.89 -1.82
C PRO A 256 -9.02 -27.01 -0.93
N GLU A 257 -10.11 -27.46 -1.53
CA GLU A 257 -11.28 -27.90 -0.78
C GLU A 257 -10.86 -29.10 0.08
N GLU A 258 -10.89 -28.91 1.41
CA GLU A 258 -10.98 -29.97 2.42
C GLU A 258 -12.17 -29.65 3.32
#